data_AF-A0A1Y4HQY9-F1
#
_entry.id   AF-A0A1Y4HQY9-F1
#
_cell.length_a   1.000
_cell.length_b   1.000
_cell.length_c   1.000
_cell.angle_alpha   90.00
_cell.angle_beta   90.00
_cell.angle_gamma   90.00
#
_symmetry.space_group_name_H-M   'P 1'
#
loop_
_entity.id
_entity.type
_entity.pdbx_description
1 polymer ?
#
loop_
_entity_poly.entity_id
_entity_poly.type
_entity_poly.pdbx_seq_one_letter_code
_entity_poly.pdbx_strand_id
1 'polypeptide(L)'
;MICDYKVYQRISLEVLKQILETNENVVWYVLMQKSLTVAFGPVISEHLVHNSHTAEQLLSHFLAEHERSKPLFFPDQFTAQMREQALWNYVDREDANLNYLQLLEQSQNSTELPIPDRLKLKARRQKEALQEKLFAGRPGFSYGVEVKFKSIPDWSVQQEYRPKDHISAYAYSCKWLEENQDYPTLLNNFIYLFEYVDSYFRCTFLSLPAELGTLERHLGVKGKTDYITGSYFNTKRIWTLLQMAAYRNKLLRLHIQLEDIIQWFFEVYLKEEFGVKGFTYNPPTPGTTYIEKCKLLASATDGVLKQYRLCFEDGKVDRELLEMSSGHVFVRNVPSFIANKYAYANSAEIRREMDLLFSDHFILSYTEKTGSDYQTLLYMLQSVEVYKEDFIHFQKDELNWLVERDSVQIGDSDRLQINKARVTLLSDMYYHEVICPSYYDGACRQQLESLFETKDYATRVRCFRNRSRTI
;
A
#
# COMPACT_ATOMS: atom_id res chain seq x y z
N MET A 1 -19.13 -15.94 32.03
CA MET A 1 -19.62 -16.65 33.23
C MET A 1 -18.72 -17.79 33.70
N ILE A 2 -18.36 -18.78 32.87
CA ILE A 2 -17.57 -19.95 33.33
C ILE A 2 -16.20 -19.54 33.91
N CYS A 3 -15.52 -18.60 33.25
CA CYS A 3 -14.26 -18.03 33.73
C CYS A 3 -14.48 -17.06 34.90
N ASP A 4 -15.46 -16.17 34.79
CA ASP A 4 -15.76 -15.12 35.79
C ASP A 4 -16.08 -15.71 37.17
N TYR A 5 -16.83 -16.81 37.22
CA TYR A 5 -17.17 -17.52 38.45
C TYR A 5 -16.26 -18.71 38.77
N LYS A 6 -15.16 -18.89 38.02
CA LYS A 6 -14.20 -19.99 38.16
C LYS A 6 -14.82 -21.40 38.16
N VAL A 7 -15.98 -21.57 37.52
CA VAL A 7 -16.70 -22.85 37.44
C VAL A 7 -15.86 -23.92 36.74
N TYR A 8 -14.94 -23.51 35.87
CA TYR A 8 -14.01 -24.39 35.17
C TYR A 8 -13.16 -25.26 36.10
N GLN A 9 -12.94 -24.85 37.36
CA GLN A 9 -12.19 -25.65 38.35
C GLN A 9 -12.90 -26.95 38.74
N ARG A 10 -14.20 -27.08 38.43
CA ARG A 10 -15.01 -28.27 38.69
C ARG A 10 -15.13 -29.19 37.48
N ILE A 11 -14.55 -28.80 36.34
CA ILE A 11 -14.57 -29.58 35.11
C ILE A 11 -13.29 -30.44 35.08
N SER A 12 -13.42 -31.75 34.91
CA SER A 12 -12.26 -32.63 34.78
C SER A 12 -11.63 -32.53 33.39
N LEU A 13 -10.37 -32.97 33.26
CA LEU A 13 -9.67 -32.98 31.97
C LEU A 13 -10.40 -33.84 30.93
N GLU A 14 -10.96 -34.97 31.37
CA GLU A 14 -11.69 -35.94 30.54
C GLU A 14 -12.99 -35.34 29.99
N VAL A 15 -13.71 -34.57 30.80
CA VAL A 15 -14.94 -33.88 30.36
C VAL A 15 -14.61 -32.88 29.26
N LEU A 16 -13.53 -32.09 29.42
CA LEU A 16 -13.13 -31.17 28.36
C LEU A 16 -12.67 -31.92 27.10
N LYS A 17 -11.92 -33.01 27.24
CA LYS A 17 -11.49 -33.84 26.11
C LYS A 17 -12.69 -34.30 25.27
N GLN A 18 -13.73 -34.84 25.92
CA GLN A 18 -14.98 -35.24 25.26
C GLN A 18 -15.69 -34.09 24.55
N ILE A 19 -15.71 -32.90 25.16
CA ILE A 19 -16.29 -31.69 24.54
C ILE A 19 -15.53 -31.30 23.26
N LEU A 20 -14.19 -31.32 23.30
CA LEU A 20 -13.35 -31.00 22.15
C LEU A 20 -13.50 -32.05 21.02
N GLU A 21 -13.67 -33.33 21.37
CA GLU A 21 -13.93 -34.41 20.42
C GLU A 21 -15.31 -34.31 19.76
N THR A 22 -16.29 -33.68 20.40
CA THR A 22 -17.65 -33.52 19.86
C THR A 22 -17.69 -32.51 18.70
N ASN A 23 -16.84 -31.49 18.73
CA ASN A 23 -16.79 -30.47 17.68
C ASN A 23 -15.43 -29.76 17.66
N GLU A 24 -14.71 -29.92 16.53
CA GLU A 24 -13.38 -29.34 16.28
C GLU A 24 -13.33 -27.81 16.46
N ASN A 25 -14.45 -27.10 16.33
CA ASN A 25 -14.49 -25.65 16.46
C ASN A 25 -14.61 -25.15 17.91
N VAL A 26 -14.92 -26.03 18.86
CA VAL A 26 -15.10 -25.62 20.27
C VAL A 26 -13.79 -25.10 20.85
N VAL A 27 -12.65 -25.64 20.41
CA VAL A 27 -11.32 -25.23 20.87
C VAL A 27 -11.09 -23.72 20.69
N TRP A 28 -11.63 -23.10 19.63
CA TRP A 28 -11.44 -21.68 19.36
C TRP A 28 -12.12 -20.78 20.40
N TYR A 29 -13.29 -21.18 20.91
CA TYR A 29 -13.95 -20.47 22.00
C TYR A 29 -13.23 -20.64 23.33
N VAL A 30 -12.64 -21.82 23.57
CA VAL A 30 -11.81 -22.10 24.75
C VAL A 30 -10.54 -21.23 24.72
N LEU A 31 -9.90 -21.11 23.56
CA LEU A 31 -8.69 -20.32 23.36
C LEU A 31 -8.89 -18.82 23.58
N MET A 32 -10.12 -18.29 23.47
CA MET A 32 -10.41 -16.88 23.81
C MET A 32 -10.32 -16.59 25.33
N GLN A 33 -10.18 -17.62 26.17
CA GLN A 33 -10.23 -17.50 27.62
C GLN A 33 -8.93 -18.03 28.26
N LYS A 34 -8.02 -17.10 28.60
CA LYS A 34 -6.71 -17.43 29.18
C LYS A 34 -6.76 -18.38 30.39
N SER A 35 -7.78 -18.25 31.25
CA SER A 35 -7.94 -19.12 32.42
C SER A 35 -8.18 -20.59 32.06
N LEU A 36 -8.90 -20.86 30.96
CA LEU A 36 -9.15 -22.23 30.50
C LEU A 36 -7.90 -22.82 29.85
N THR A 37 -7.14 -22.02 29.11
CA THR A 37 -5.97 -22.51 28.38
C THR A 37 -4.84 -22.86 29.33
N VAL A 38 -4.72 -22.14 30.45
CA VAL A 38 -3.83 -22.51 31.56
C VAL A 38 -4.31 -23.78 32.28
N ALA A 39 -5.61 -23.89 32.57
CA ALA A 39 -6.15 -25.00 33.36
C ALA A 39 -6.14 -26.34 32.61
N PHE A 40 -6.35 -26.32 31.30
CA PHE A 40 -6.52 -27.52 30.47
C PHE A 40 -5.46 -27.65 29.36
N GLY A 41 -4.31 -27.00 29.54
CA GLY A 41 -3.25 -26.90 28.54
C GLY A 41 -2.86 -28.21 27.85
N PRO A 42 -2.63 -29.33 28.56
CA PRO A 42 -2.29 -30.62 27.94
C PRO A 42 -3.37 -31.14 26.98
N VAL A 43 -4.64 -31.13 27.39
CA VAL A 43 -5.78 -31.63 26.58
C VAL A 43 -6.00 -30.75 25.36
N ILE A 44 -5.91 -29.43 25.53
CA ILE A 44 -6.03 -28.47 24.42
C ILE A 44 -4.87 -28.66 23.42
N SER A 45 -3.63 -28.86 23.91
CA SER A 45 -2.46 -29.02 23.06
C SER A 45 -2.51 -30.32 22.24
N GLU A 46 -2.95 -31.42 22.85
CA GLU A 46 -3.19 -32.69 22.15
C GLU A 46 -4.22 -32.50 21.03
N HIS A 47 -5.35 -31.85 21.33
CA HIS A 47 -6.39 -31.58 20.34
C HIS A 47 -5.89 -30.69 19.18
N LEU A 48 -5.14 -29.63 19.47
CA LEU A 48 -4.63 -28.71 18.44
C LEU A 48 -3.69 -29.39 17.43
N VAL A 49 -2.87 -30.36 17.84
CA VAL A 49 -1.98 -31.08 16.91
C VAL A 49 -2.76 -31.87 15.85
N HIS A 50 -3.94 -32.35 16.20
CA HIS A 50 -4.78 -33.19 15.32
C HIS A 50 -5.89 -32.40 14.62
N ASN A 51 -6.20 -31.19 15.07
CA ASN A 51 -7.27 -30.38 14.52
C ASN A 51 -6.92 -29.82 13.13
N SER A 52 -7.85 -29.99 12.20
CA SER A 52 -7.67 -29.67 10.77
C SER A 52 -7.50 -28.16 10.49
N HIS A 53 -7.96 -27.30 11.40
CA HIS A 53 -7.92 -25.84 11.29
C HIS A 53 -6.74 -25.19 12.02
N THR A 54 -5.94 -25.95 12.77
CA THR A 54 -4.86 -25.39 13.60
C THR A 54 -3.85 -24.58 12.80
N ALA A 55 -3.41 -25.08 11.64
CA ALA A 55 -2.44 -24.37 10.82
C ALA A 55 -2.99 -23.03 10.32
N GLU A 56 -4.22 -23.00 9.80
CA GLU A 56 -4.85 -21.76 9.34
C GLU A 56 -5.02 -20.75 10.47
N GLN A 57 -5.43 -21.21 11.67
CA GLN A 57 -5.58 -20.34 12.83
C GLN A 57 -4.24 -19.82 13.37
N LEU A 58 -3.17 -20.64 13.33
CA LEU A 58 -1.81 -20.18 13.64
C LEU A 58 -1.36 -19.10 12.67
N LEU A 59 -1.47 -19.34 11.36
CA LEU A 59 -1.07 -18.39 10.33
C LEU A 59 -1.90 -17.11 10.41
N SER A 60 -3.20 -17.24 10.60
CA SER A 60 -4.11 -16.12 10.80
C SER A 60 -3.69 -15.29 12.02
N HIS A 61 -3.52 -15.91 13.19
CA HIS A 61 -3.19 -15.20 14.43
C HIS A 61 -1.82 -14.50 14.39
N PHE A 62 -0.78 -15.23 13.97
CA PHE A 62 0.59 -14.74 14.04
C PHE A 62 0.99 -13.88 12.84
N LEU A 63 0.51 -14.21 11.63
CA LEU A 63 1.00 -13.59 10.39
C LEU A 63 -0.02 -12.70 9.69
N ALA A 64 -1.32 -12.99 9.78
CA ALA A 64 -2.32 -12.20 9.06
C ALA A 64 -2.63 -10.87 9.76
N GLU A 65 -2.91 -9.86 8.95
CA GLU A 65 -3.45 -8.58 9.38
C GLU A 65 -4.92 -8.75 9.76
N HIS A 66 -5.28 -8.34 10.98
CA HIS A 66 -6.66 -8.38 11.46
C HIS A 66 -7.08 -7.00 11.93
N GLU A 67 -8.19 -6.49 11.40
CA GLU A 67 -8.77 -5.25 11.93
C GLU A 67 -9.53 -5.47 13.24
N ARG A 68 -10.07 -6.68 13.49
CA ARG A 68 -10.97 -6.98 14.63
C ARG A 68 -10.94 -8.45 15.13
N SER A 69 -9.79 -9.11 15.23
CA SER A 69 -9.75 -10.47 15.80
C SER A 69 -9.65 -10.45 17.33
N LYS A 70 -10.41 -11.32 18.00
CA LYS A 70 -10.27 -11.56 19.44
C LYS A 70 -8.95 -12.31 19.69
N PRO A 71 -8.19 -11.95 20.74
CA PRO A 71 -6.93 -12.63 21.02
C PRO A 71 -7.18 -14.10 21.37
N LEU A 72 -6.37 -14.98 20.77
CA LEU A 72 -6.30 -16.41 21.10
C LEU A 72 -5.13 -16.63 22.05
N PHE A 73 -5.36 -17.35 23.15
CA PHE A 73 -4.36 -17.66 24.17
C PHE A 73 -3.90 -19.11 24.05
N PHE A 74 -2.90 -19.40 23.21
CA PHE A 74 -2.37 -20.76 23.09
C PHE A 74 -1.70 -21.22 24.41
N PRO A 75 -1.94 -22.48 24.85
CA PRO A 75 -1.32 -23.00 26.07
C PRO A 75 0.19 -23.19 25.90
N ASP A 76 0.95 -23.07 27.00
CA ASP A 76 2.41 -23.23 26.99
C ASP A 76 2.85 -24.64 26.57
N GLN A 77 2.00 -25.64 26.82
CA GLN A 77 2.22 -27.03 26.40
C GLN A 77 2.11 -27.21 24.88
N PHE A 78 1.49 -26.27 24.14
CA PHE A 78 1.48 -26.28 22.68
C PHE A 78 2.76 -25.65 22.15
N THR A 79 3.83 -26.43 22.26
CA THR A 79 5.21 -26.01 22.03
C THR A 79 5.46 -25.56 20.59
N ALA A 80 6.56 -24.83 20.39
CA ALA A 80 7.05 -24.43 19.08
C ALA A 80 7.16 -25.61 18.08
N GLN A 81 7.66 -26.76 18.53
CA GLN A 81 7.80 -27.96 17.70
C GLN A 81 6.43 -28.53 17.28
N MET A 82 5.44 -28.50 18.18
CA MET A 82 4.07 -28.94 17.87
C MET A 82 3.40 -28.02 16.84
N ARG A 83 3.62 -26.70 16.97
CA ARG A 83 3.14 -25.71 15.99
C ARG A 83 3.79 -25.92 14.63
N GLU A 84 5.10 -26.12 14.60
CA GLU A 84 5.83 -26.40 13.36
C GLU A 84 5.31 -27.68 12.68
N GLN A 85 5.10 -28.75 13.45
CA GLN A 85 4.55 -30.01 12.92
C GLN A 85 3.15 -29.83 12.33
N ALA A 86 2.28 -29.05 12.98
CA ALA A 86 0.95 -28.74 12.45
C ALA A 86 1.04 -28.02 11.09
N LEU A 87 2.00 -27.10 10.93
CA LEU A 87 2.23 -26.43 9.64
C LEU A 87 2.80 -27.37 8.58
N TRP A 88 3.74 -28.27 8.94
CA TRP A 88 4.25 -29.29 8.01
C TRP A 88 3.14 -30.19 7.47
N ASN A 89 2.30 -30.71 8.39
CA ASN A 89 1.15 -31.55 8.04
C ASN A 89 0.18 -30.80 7.12
N TYR A 90 -0.06 -29.52 7.38
CA TYR A 90 -0.94 -28.69 6.57
C TYR A 90 -0.40 -28.48 5.14
N VAL A 91 0.89 -28.24 4.97
CA VAL A 91 1.51 -28.06 3.65
C VAL A 91 1.45 -29.33 2.80
N ASP A 92 1.37 -30.52 3.42
CA ASP A 92 1.22 -31.79 2.70
C ASP A 92 -0.21 -32.04 2.19
N ARG A 93 -1.20 -31.25 2.62
CA ARG A 93 -2.60 -31.46 2.25
C ARG A 93 -2.88 -31.06 0.80
N GLU A 94 -3.65 -31.88 0.10
CA GLU A 94 -4.12 -31.59 -1.26
C GLU A 94 -5.23 -30.53 -1.30
N ASP A 95 -5.90 -30.28 -0.17
CA ASP A 95 -6.96 -29.29 0.00
C ASP A 95 -6.48 -28.03 0.74
N ALA A 96 -5.16 -27.86 0.91
CA ALA A 96 -4.59 -26.68 1.56
C ALA A 96 -5.00 -25.39 0.85
N ASN A 97 -5.47 -24.40 1.62
CA ASN A 97 -5.89 -23.11 1.10
C ASN A 97 -4.69 -22.30 0.57
N LEU A 98 -4.77 -21.91 -0.70
CA LEU A 98 -3.72 -21.17 -1.42
C LEU A 98 -3.32 -19.86 -0.73
N ASN A 99 -4.27 -19.15 -0.09
CA ASN A 99 -3.98 -17.89 0.57
C ASN A 99 -3.10 -18.09 1.81
N TYR A 100 -3.36 -19.15 2.59
CA TYR A 100 -2.54 -19.48 3.74
C TYR A 100 -1.18 -20.08 3.34
N LEU A 101 -1.11 -20.83 2.24
CA LEU A 101 0.18 -21.27 1.67
C LEU A 101 1.03 -20.07 1.22
N GLN A 102 0.42 -19.07 0.59
CA GLN A 102 1.09 -17.82 0.23
C GLN A 102 1.57 -17.05 1.46
N LEU A 103 0.72 -16.93 2.50
CA LEU A 103 1.10 -16.28 3.75
C LEU A 103 2.29 -16.98 4.42
N LEU A 104 2.31 -18.31 4.38
CA LEU A 104 3.41 -19.12 4.90
C LEU A 104 4.70 -18.93 4.08
N GLU A 105 4.61 -18.91 2.74
CA GLU A 105 5.74 -18.63 1.85
C GLU A 105 6.39 -17.26 2.13
N GLN A 106 5.56 -16.24 2.32
CA GLN A 106 6.00 -14.84 2.48
C GLN A 106 6.38 -14.48 3.93
N SER A 107 6.16 -15.41 4.86
CA SER A 107 6.38 -15.19 6.29
C SER A 107 7.85 -14.88 6.62
N GLN A 108 8.03 -14.02 7.63
CA GLN A 108 9.32 -13.84 8.30
C GLN A 108 9.41 -14.78 9.51
N ASN A 109 10.61 -15.26 9.81
CA ASN A 109 10.80 -16.12 10.96
C ASN A 109 10.61 -15.31 12.26
N SER A 110 9.90 -15.87 13.23
CA SER A 110 9.64 -15.23 14.51
C SER A 110 9.90 -16.21 15.65
N THR A 111 10.14 -15.68 16.84
CA THR A 111 10.30 -16.51 18.05
C THR A 111 8.99 -17.18 18.47
N GLU A 112 7.84 -16.58 18.17
CA GLU A 112 6.52 -17.06 18.59
C GLU A 112 5.94 -18.14 17.67
N LEU A 113 6.24 -18.06 16.37
CA LEU A 113 5.93 -19.05 15.36
C LEU A 113 7.18 -19.29 14.50
N PRO A 114 8.00 -20.30 14.82
CA PRO A 114 9.18 -20.62 14.03
C PRO A 114 8.76 -21.25 12.70
N ILE A 115 9.26 -20.66 11.61
CA ILE A 115 8.96 -21.12 10.25
C ILE A 115 10.29 -21.28 9.52
N PRO A 116 10.84 -22.52 9.45
CA PRO A 116 12.10 -22.77 8.77
C PRO A 116 11.95 -22.57 7.26
N ASP A 117 13.03 -22.15 6.59
CA ASP A 117 13.01 -21.88 5.13
C ASP A 117 12.63 -23.11 4.30
N ARG A 118 12.91 -24.32 4.80
CA ARG A 118 12.49 -25.58 4.17
C ARG A 118 10.96 -25.73 4.11
N LEU A 119 10.26 -25.29 5.16
CA LEU A 119 8.80 -25.30 5.20
C LEU A 119 8.24 -24.27 4.21
N LYS A 120 8.83 -23.06 4.12
CA LYS A 120 8.43 -22.04 3.14
C LYS A 120 8.61 -22.52 1.70
N LEU A 121 9.73 -23.16 1.41
CA LEU A 121 9.99 -23.75 0.09
C LEU A 121 8.96 -24.82 -0.26
N LYS A 122 8.58 -25.67 0.71
CA LYS A 122 7.55 -26.69 0.49
C LYS A 122 6.17 -26.06 0.28
N ALA A 123 5.82 -25.04 1.07
CA ALA A 123 4.58 -24.28 0.91
C ALA A 123 4.48 -23.65 -0.49
N ARG A 124 5.58 -23.05 -0.98
CA ARG A 124 5.66 -22.52 -2.35
C ARG A 124 5.41 -23.60 -3.40
N ARG A 125 6.10 -24.74 -3.31
CA ARG A 125 5.93 -25.85 -4.26
C ARG A 125 4.51 -26.41 -4.25
N GLN A 126 3.93 -26.58 -3.06
CA GLN A 126 2.54 -27.04 -2.92
C GLN A 126 1.57 -26.03 -3.52
N LYS A 127 1.76 -24.74 -3.24
CA LYS A 127 0.95 -23.66 -3.82
C LYS A 127 1.01 -23.68 -5.34
N GLU A 128 2.21 -23.76 -5.93
CA GLU A 128 2.41 -23.86 -7.38
C GLU A 128 1.68 -25.08 -7.97
N ALA A 129 1.81 -26.25 -7.34
CA ALA A 129 1.14 -27.48 -7.79
C ALA A 129 -0.41 -27.40 -7.69
N LEU A 130 -0.94 -26.84 -6.60
CA LEU A 130 -2.39 -26.66 -6.42
C LEU A 130 -2.95 -25.59 -7.36
N GLN A 131 -2.20 -24.52 -7.63
CA GLN A 131 -2.56 -23.51 -8.62
C GLN A 131 -2.61 -24.12 -10.02
N GLU A 132 -1.61 -24.89 -10.43
CA GLU A 132 -1.60 -25.56 -11.73
C GLU A 132 -2.80 -26.51 -11.89
N LYS A 133 -3.11 -27.32 -10.86
CA LYS A 133 -4.31 -28.17 -10.83
C LYS A 133 -5.60 -27.36 -10.94
N LEU A 134 -5.71 -26.23 -10.24
CA LEU A 134 -6.90 -25.37 -10.22
C LEU A 134 -7.18 -24.74 -11.59
N PHE A 135 -6.13 -24.35 -12.32
CA PHE A 135 -6.23 -23.68 -13.62
C PHE A 135 -6.06 -24.63 -14.82
N ALA A 136 -5.87 -25.93 -14.59
CA ALA A 136 -5.75 -26.93 -15.64
C ALA A 136 -7.01 -26.93 -16.54
N GLY A 137 -6.85 -26.49 -17.79
CA GLY A 137 -7.93 -26.45 -18.78
C GLY A 137 -8.90 -25.27 -18.65
N ARG A 138 -8.63 -24.29 -17.78
CA ARG A 138 -9.45 -23.07 -17.65
C ARG A 138 -8.58 -21.82 -17.73
N PRO A 139 -8.69 -21.00 -18.78
CA PRO A 139 -8.04 -19.70 -18.75
C PRO A 139 -8.67 -18.88 -17.63
N GLY A 140 -7.85 -18.44 -16.67
CA GLY A 140 -8.27 -17.45 -15.68
C GLY A 140 -8.55 -16.10 -16.33
N PHE A 141 -8.90 -15.10 -15.52
CA PHE A 141 -9.01 -13.72 -15.99
C PHE A 141 -7.62 -13.15 -16.30
N SER A 142 -7.41 -12.65 -17.51
CA SER A 142 -6.17 -11.99 -17.93
C SER A 142 -6.44 -10.53 -18.30
N TYR A 143 -5.44 -9.69 -18.09
CA TYR A 143 -5.41 -8.29 -18.49
C TYR A 143 -3.97 -7.89 -18.80
N GLY A 144 -3.78 -6.81 -19.53
CA GLY A 144 -2.44 -6.40 -19.98
C GLY A 144 -2.32 -4.92 -20.32
N VAL A 145 -1.07 -4.52 -20.60
CA VAL A 145 -0.74 -3.17 -21.08
C VAL A 145 0.13 -3.31 -22.32
N GLU A 146 -0.15 -2.48 -23.32
CA GLU A 146 0.68 -2.32 -24.52
C GLU A 146 1.25 -0.91 -24.53
N VAL A 147 2.57 -0.78 -24.73
CA VAL A 147 3.23 0.52 -24.92
C VAL A 147 3.99 0.53 -26.23
N LYS A 148 3.78 1.55 -27.06
CA LYS A 148 4.51 1.73 -28.32
C LYS A 148 4.87 3.19 -28.59
N PHE A 149 5.95 3.39 -29.33
CA PHE A 149 6.26 4.66 -29.96
C PHE A 149 5.86 4.59 -31.44
N LYS A 150 5.07 5.54 -31.92
CA LYS A 150 4.62 5.59 -33.32
C LYS A 150 4.62 7.02 -33.86
N SER A 151 4.49 7.16 -35.17
CA SER A 151 4.37 8.48 -35.81
C SER A 151 2.97 9.04 -35.56
N ILE A 152 2.85 9.91 -34.57
CA ILE A 152 1.65 10.68 -34.22
C ILE A 152 2.04 12.16 -34.05
N PRO A 153 1.08 13.10 -33.99
CA PRO A 153 1.39 14.50 -33.77
C PRO A 153 2.29 14.72 -32.57
N ASP A 154 3.05 15.83 -32.62
CA ASP A 154 3.99 16.13 -31.57
C ASP A 154 3.30 16.28 -30.20
N TRP A 155 3.99 15.88 -29.13
CA TRP A 155 3.47 15.79 -27.76
C TRP A 155 2.21 14.93 -27.54
N SER A 156 1.66 14.28 -28.58
CA SER A 156 0.44 13.51 -28.41
C SER A 156 0.68 12.16 -27.75
N VAL A 157 -0.17 11.83 -26.78
CA VAL A 157 -0.31 10.50 -26.19
C VAL A 157 -1.68 9.97 -26.59
N GLN A 158 -1.71 8.81 -27.24
CA GLN A 158 -2.96 8.13 -27.56
C GLN A 158 -3.16 6.98 -26.58
N GLN A 159 -4.34 6.97 -25.96
CA GLN A 159 -4.76 5.94 -25.02
C GLN A 159 -5.99 5.22 -25.58
N GLU A 160 -5.96 3.90 -25.56
CA GLU A 160 -7.04 3.04 -26.04
C GLU A 160 -7.22 1.88 -25.08
N TYR A 161 -8.44 1.60 -24.64
CA TYR A 161 -8.76 0.36 -23.94
C TYR A 161 -9.42 -0.61 -24.91
N ARG A 162 -8.87 -1.82 -25.04
CA ARG A 162 -9.40 -2.90 -25.87
C ARG A 162 -10.17 -3.88 -24.97
N PRO A 163 -11.53 -3.82 -24.91
CA PRO A 163 -12.29 -4.56 -23.91
C PRO A 163 -12.27 -6.08 -24.10
N LYS A 164 -12.12 -6.56 -25.34
CA LYS A 164 -12.12 -8.00 -25.65
C LYS A 164 -10.92 -8.74 -25.07
N ASP A 165 -9.77 -8.07 -25.03
CA ASP A 165 -8.50 -8.64 -24.58
C ASP A 165 -8.08 -8.12 -23.20
N HIS A 166 -8.85 -7.20 -22.62
CA HIS A 166 -8.53 -6.47 -21.39
C HIS A 166 -7.16 -5.77 -21.43
N ILE A 167 -6.83 -5.16 -22.58
CA ILE A 167 -5.54 -4.48 -22.82
C ILE A 167 -5.72 -2.97 -22.80
N SER A 168 -4.93 -2.29 -21.98
CA SER A 168 -4.74 -0.84 -22.04
C SER A 168 -3.55 -0.51 -22.95
N ALA A 169 -3.79 0.13 -24.09
CA ALA A 169 -2.78 0.46 -25.08
C ALA A 169 -2.43 1.95 -25.06
N TYR A 170 -1.12 2.24 -24.97
CA TYR A 170 -0.55 3.57 -24.94
C TYR A 170 0.39 3.76 -26.12
N ALA A 171 0.23 4.86 -26.83
CA ALA A 171 1.11 5.24 -27.93
C ALA A 171 1.68 6.64 -27.76
N TYR A 172 3.00 6.74 -27.81
CA TYR A 172 3.79 7.97 -27.67
C TYR A 172 4.36 8.41 -29.02
N SER A 173 4.56 9.72 -29.18
CA SER A 173 5.14 10.29 -30.41
C SER A 173 6.60 9.89 -30.57
N CYS A 174 6.92 9.24 -31.69
CA CYS A 174 8.31 9.05 -32.12
C CYS A 174 8.98 10.37 -32.47
N LYS A 175 8.23 11.29 -33.11
CA LYS A 175 8.77 12.56 -33.62
C LYS A 175 9.24 13.46 -32.49
N TRP A 176 8.48 13.50 -31.39
CA TRP A 176 8.84 14.23 -30.18
C TRP A 176 10.26 13.94 -29.72
N LEU A 177 10.62 12.64 -29.64
CA LEU A 177 11.95 12.21 -29.20
C LEU A 177 13.05 12.41 -30.25
N GLU A 178 12.70 12.39 -31.53
CA GLU A 178 13.65 12.64 -32.61
C GLU A 178 14.02 14.13 -32.69
N GLU A 179 13.08 15.01 -32.40
CA GLU A 179 13.25 16.47 -32.44
C GLU A 179 13.82 17.05 -31.13
N ASN A 180 13.69 16.36 -29.99
CA ASN A 180 14.08 16.85 -28.67
C ASN A 180 15.03 15.87 -27.97
N GLN A 181 16.33 16.03 -28.22
CA GLN A 181 17.38 15.11 -27.75
C GLN A 181 18.26 15.70 -26.65
N ASP A 182 17.98 16.92 -26.19
CA ASP A 182 18.70 17.51 -25.07
C ASP A 182 18.31 16.82 -23.75
N TYR A 183 19.30 16.67 -22.86
CA TYR A 183 19.12 15.93 -21.62
C TYR A 183 18.06 16.52 -20.68
N PRO A 184 17.92 17.86 -20.51
CA PRO A 184 16.81 18.43 -19.75
C PRO A 184 15.43 17.98 -20.26
N THR A 185 15.18 18.10 -21.57
CA THR A 185 13.88 17.71 -22.16
C THR A 185 13.63 16.21 -22.02
N LEU A 186 14.66 15.39 -22.28
CA LEU A 186 14.55 13.94 -22.13
C LEU A 186 14.31 13.50 -20.68
N LEU A 187 14.85 14.21 -19.70
CA LEU A 187 14.56 13.97 -18.29
C LEU A 187 13.14 14.44 -17.92
N ASN A 188 12.71 15.57 -18.44
CA ASN A 188 11.37 16.12 -18.22
C ASN A 188 10.25 15.24 -18.78
N ASN A 189 10.53 14.34 -19.73
CA ASN A 189 9.56 13.33 -20.19
C ASN A 189 9.02 12.46 -19.04
N PHE A 190 9.80 12.19 -17.99
CA PHE A 190 9.29 11.45 -16.83
C PHE A 190 8.19 12.21 -16.09
N ILE A 191 8.22 13.54 -16.12
CA ILE A 191 7.22 14.40 -15.49
C ILE A 191 6.03 14.61 -16.44
N TYR A 192 6.29 15.15 -17.64
CA TYR A 192 5.21 15.66 -18.50
C TYR A 192 4.69 14.65 -19.53
N LEU A 193 5.52 13.73 -20.00
CA LEU A 193 5.11 12.74 -21.01
C LEU A 193 4.57 11.46 -20.37
N PHE A 194 5.20 11.01 -19.29
CA PHE A 194 4.86 9.76 -18.60
C PHE A 194 4.10 9.96 -17.30
N GLU A 195 4.03 11.19 -16.77
CA GLU A 195 3.28 11.52 -15.55
C GLU A 195 3.68 10.63 -14.35
N TYR A 196 4.99 10.38 -14.19
CA TYR A 196 5.50 9.59 -13.06
C TYR A 196 5.32 10.31 -11.72
N VAL A 197 5.09 11.61 -11.79
CA VAL A 197 4.71 12.46 -10.66
C VAL A 197 3.46 13.26 -11.00
N ASP A 198 2.65 13.55 -9.99
CA ASP A 198 1.50 14.44 -10.11
C ASP A 198 1.90 15.93 -9.99
N SER A 199 0.91 16.81 -10.00
CA SER A 199 1.09 18.27 -9.86
C SER A 199 1.70 18.71 -8.53
N TYR A 200 1.72 17.84 -7.51
CA TYR A 200 2.37 18.07 -6.22
C TYR A 200 3.67 17.27 -6.07
N PHE A 201 4.21 16.78 -7.19
CA PHE A 201 5.44 15.99 -7.28
C PHE A 201 5.42 14.71 -6.44
N ARG A 202 4.25 14.08 -6.28
CA ARG A 202 4.07 12.77 -5.66
C ARG A 202 4.11 11.69 -6.72
N CYS A 203 4.78 10.58 -6.42
CA CYS A 203 4.88 9.46 -7.34
C CYS A 203 3.50 8.79 -7.57
N THR A 204 3.15 8.54 -8.84
CA THR A 204 1.80 8.13 -9.29
C THR A 204 1.60 6.61 -9.37
N PHE A 205 2.67 5.84 -9.51
CA PHE A 205 2.64 4.39 -9.72
C PHE A 205 2.75 3.57 -8.42
N LEU A 206 2.20 4.09 -7.33
CA LEU A 206 2.17 3.43 -6.02
C LEU A 206 0.81 2.74 -5.79
N SER A 207 0.76 1.73 -4.93
CA SER A 207 -0.53 1.15 -4.53
C SER A 207 -1.18 2.05 -3.49
N LEU A 208 -2.41 2.48 -3.77
CA LEU A 208 -3.21 3.33 -2.89
C LEU A 208 -4.48 2.59 -2.43
N PRO A 209 -4.90 2.69 -1.15
CA PRO A 209 -6.09 2.01 -0.65
C PRO A 209 -7.38 2.40 -1.38
N ALA A 210 -7.48 3.67 -1.80
CA ALA A 210 -8.62 4.19 -2.54
C ALA A 210 -8.74 3.60 -3.96
N GLU A 211 -7.67 3.01 -4.50
CA GLU A 211 -7.66 2.35 -5.82
C GLU A 211 -7.97 0.85 -5.73
N LEU A 212 -8.05 0.28 -4.52
CA LEU A 212 -8.43 -1.12 -4.32
C LEU A 212 -9.95 -1.22 -4.44
N GLY A 213 -10.42 -2.08 -5.34
CA GLY A 213 -11.84 -2.40 -5.41
C GLY A 213 -12.32 -3.04 -4.10
N THR A 214 -13.61 -2.88 -3.77
CA THR A 214 -14.22 -3.41 -2.54
C THR A 214 -13.95 -4.92 -2.38
N LEU A 215 -14.07 -5.68 -3.47
CA LEU A 215 -13.75 -7.12 -3.47
C LEU A 215 -12.26 -7.38 -3.20
N GLU A 216 -11.34 -6.66 -3.86
CA GLU A 216 -9.89 -6.81 -3.65
C GLU A 216 -9.44 -6.40 -2.24
N ARG A 217 -10.19 -5.49 -1.61
CA ARG A 217 -9.94 -5.06 -0.23
C ARG A 217 -10.20 -6.19 0.77
N HIS A 218 -11.19 -7.05 0.51
CA HIS A 218 -11.62 -8.10 1.45
C HIS A 218 -11.26 -9.54 1.02
N LEU A 219 -10.90 -9.77 -0.24
CA LEU A 219 -10.50 -11.09 -0.73
C LEU A 219 -9.07 -11.45 -0.28
N GLY A 220 -8.91 -12.74 0.05
CA GLY A 220 -7.63 -13.33 0.44
C GLY A 220 -7.24 -13.10 1.90
N VAL A 221 -6.09 -13.65 2.28
CA VAL A 221 -5.50 -13.45 3.61
C VAL A 221 -4.27 -12.57 3.43
N LYS A 222 -4.24 -11.41 4.08
CA LYS A 222 -3.17 -10.42 3.94
C LYS A 222 -2.24 -10.51 5.13
N GLY A 223 -0.95 -10.56 4.91
CA GLY A 223 0.07 -10.55 5.96
C GLY A 223 0.29 -9.16 6.56
N LYS A 224 0.71 -9.12 7.82
CA LYS A 224 1.06 -7.88 8.55
C LYS A 224 2.13 -7.05 7.85
N THR A 225 3.06 -7.73 7.16
CA THR A 225 4.17 -7.10 6.42
C THR A 225 3.89 -6.90 4.94
N ASP A 226 2.69 -7.24 4.47
CA ASP A 226 2.40 -7.24 3.04
C ASP A 226 2.23 -5.82 2.50
N TYR A 227 2.93 -5.56 1.39
CA TYR A 227 2.59 -4.45 0.53
C TYR A 227 1.30 -4.80 -0.20
N ILE A 228 0.16 -4.36 0.34
CA ILE A 228 -1.15 -4.62 -0.26
C ILE A 228 -1.20 -3.95 -1.64
N THR A 229 -1.65 -4.72 -2.63
CA THR A 229 -1.80 -4.33 -4.04
C THR A 229 -3.13 -4.84 -4.58
N GLY A 230 -3.59 -4.24 -5.68
CA GLY A 230 -4.74 -4.71 -6.46
C GLY A 230 -4.45 -4.70 -7.95
N SER A 231 -5.45 -5.07 -8.76
CA SER A 231 -5.37 -5.08 -10.23
C SER A 231 -4.97 -3.72 -10.79
N TYR A 232 -5.52 -2.63 -10.25
CA TYR A 232 -5.17 -1.27 -10.70
C TYR A 232 -3.67 -0.96 -10.51
N PHE A 233 -3.13 -1.24 -9.32
CA PHE A 233 -1.69 -1.10 -9.08
C PHE A 233 -0.85 -1.98 -10.01
N ASN A 234 -1.26 -3.22 -10.24
CA ASN A 234 -0.56 -4.13 -11.13
C ASN A 234 -0.53 -3.60 -12.57
N THR A 235 -1.64 -3.04 -13.05
CA THR A 235 -1.71 -2.36 -14.35
C THR A 235 -0.75 -1.17 -14.39
N LYS A 236 -0.75 -0.29 -13.37
CA LYS A 236 0.22 0.82 -13.27
C LYS A 236 1.67 0.32 -13.30
N ARG A 237 1.98 -0.74 -12.55
CA ARG A 237 3.32 -1.34 -12.51
C ARG A 237 3.75 -1.85 -13.89
N ILE A 238 2.90 -2.61 -14.59
CA ILE A 238 3.21 -3.11 -15.94
C ILE A 238 3.40 -1.93 -16.89
N TRP A 239 2.51 -0.94 -16.84
CA TRP A 239 2.58 0.27 -17.65
C TRP A 239 3.90 1.02 -17.46
N THR A 240 4.28 1.37 -16.22
CA THR A 240 5.53 2.07 -15.91
C THR A 240 6.76 1.28 -16.36
N LEU A 241 6.78 -0.04 -16.16
CA LEU A 241 7.89 -0.90 -16.61
C LEU A 241 8.00 -0.95 -18.13
N LEU A 242 6.88 -1.07 -18.85
CA LEU A 242 6.85 -1.08 -20.31
C LEU A 242 7.22 0.28 -20.90
N GLN A 243 6.75 1.38 -20.30
CA GLN A 243 7.18 2.74 -20.68
C GLN A 243 8.68 2.90 -20.54
N MET A 244 9.25 2.56 -19.39
CA MET A 244 10.70 2.66 -19.15
C MET A 244 11.49 1.82 -20.17
N ALA A 245 11.07 0.58 -20.40
CA ALA A 245 11.72 -0.31 -21.38
C ALA A 245 11.62 0.24 -22.81
N ALA A 246 10.44 0.68 -23.23
CA ALA A 246 10.21 1.24 -24.56
C ALA A 246 10.98 2.56 -24.76
N TYR A 247 10.98 3.43 -23.76
CA TYR A 247 11.68 4.71 -23.78
C TYR A 247 13.19 4.51 -23.87
N ARG A 248 13.76 3.68 -22.99
CA ARG A 248 15.18 3.30 -23.04
C ARG A 248 15.56 2.74 -24.42
N ASN A 249 14.75 1.85 -24.98
CA ASN A 249 15.02 1.28 -26.31
C ASN A 249 14.96 2.33 -27.42
N LYS A 250 14.11 3.34 -27.30
CA LYS A 250 14.03 4.45 -28.27
C LYS A 250 15.23 5.39 -28.14
N LEU A 251 15.64 5.75 -26.92
CA LEU A 251 16.85 6.55 -26.65
C LEU A 251 18.11 5.87 -27.18
N LEU A 252 18.24 4.55 -26.96
CA LEU A 252 19.36 3.76 -27.48
C LEU A 252 19.48 3.82 -29.01
N ARG A 253 18.35 3.86 -29.73
CA ARG A 253 18.34 4.02 -31.20
C ARG A 253 18.76 5.43 -31.65
N LEU A 254 18.63 6.41 -30.76
CA LEU A 254 19.15 7.77 -30.94
C LEU A 254 20.58 7.92 -30.39
N HIS A 255 21.24 6.80 -30.04
CA HIS A 255 22.58 6.76 -29.44
C HIS A 255 22.70 7.48 -28.08
N ILE A 256 21.60 7.58 -27.33
CA ILE A 256 21.55 8.19 -26.00
C ILE A 256 21.36 7.10 -24.94
N GLN A 257 22.23 7.05 -23.93
CA GLN A 257 22.01 6.22 -22.75
C GLN A 257 21.24 7.01 -21.69
N LEU A 258 20.25 6.36 -21.09
CA LEU A 258 19.50 6.97 -19.99
C LEU A 258 20.41 7.28 -18.79
N GLU A 259 21.40 6.43 -18.55
CA GLU A 259 22.40 6.63 -17.50
C GLU A 259 23.20 7.91 -17.66
N ASP A 260 23.51 8.33 -18.90
CA ASP A 260 24.27 9.55 -19.18
C ASP A 260 23.45 10.80 -18.82
N ILE A 261 22.13 10.76 -19.06
CA ILE A 261 21.19 11.82 -18.66
C ILE A 261 21.19 11.97 -17.13
N ILE A 262 21.16 10.86 -16.41
CA ILE A 262 21.18 10.86 -14.93
C ILE A 262 22.54 11.36 -14.43
N GLN A 263 23.65 10.97 -15.07
CA GLN A 263 24.97 11.46 -14.72
C GLN A 263 25.07 12.97 -14.89
N TRP A 264 24.66 13.48 -16.05
CA TRP A 264 24.62 14.92 -16.33
C TRP A 264 23.77 15.68 -15.31
N PHE A 265 22.63 15.13 -14.89
CA PHE A 265 21.79 15.77 -13.87
C PHE A 265 22.58 16.01 -12.57
N PHE A 266 23.28 14.99 -12.06
CA PHE A 266 24.03 15.11 -10.80
C PHE A 266 25.33 15.90 -10.94
N GLU A 267 26.08 15.73 -12.03
CA GLU A 267 27.45 16.28 -12.15
C GLU A 267 27.49 17.67 -12.76
N VAL A 268 26.51 18.01 -13.60
CA VAL A 268 26.49 19.25 -14.38
C VAL A 268 25.31 20.12 -13.94
N TYR A 269 24.08 19.63 -14.12
CA TYR A 269 22.87 20.43 -13.91
C TYR A 269 22.74 20.98 -12.48
N LEU A 270 22.94 20.16 -11.45
CA LEU A 270 22.89 20.62 -10.05
C LEU A 270 23.92 21.71 -9.73
N LYS A 271 25.10 21.63 -10.36
CA LYS A 271 26.17 22.62 -10.17
C LYS A 271 25.86 23.93 -10.90
N GLU A 272 25.44 23.84 -12.16
CA GLU A 272 25.24 25.00 -13.03
C GLU A 272 23.99 25.79 -12.65
N GLU A 273 22.87 25.11 -12.38
CA GLU A 273 21.59 25.76 -12.09
C GLU A 273 21.40 26.11 -10.61
N PHE A 274 21.89 25.26 -9.70
CA PHE A 274 21.67 25.43 -8.25
C PHE A 274 22.94 25.81 -7.48
N GLY A 275 24.10 25.88 -8.15
CA GLY A 275 25.38 26.18 -7.49
C GLY A 275 25.89 25.07 -6.56
N VAL A 276 25.23 23.90 -6.56
CA VAL A 276 25.51 22.80 -5.64
C VAL A 276 26.67 21.97 -6.18
N LYS A 277 27.81 22.04 -5.50
CA LYS A 277 29.05 21.40 -5.96
C LYS A 277 29.29 20.05 -5.30
N GLY A 278 29.99 19.20 -6.03
CA GLY A 278 30.62 18.00 -5.49
C GLY A 278 29.82 16.72 -5.65
N PHE A 279 28.68 16.71 -6.35
CA PHE A 279 28.00 15.47 -6.72
C PHE A 279 28.76 14.71 -7.81
N THR A 280 28.77 13.37 -7.72
CA THR A 280 29.14 12.45 -8.80
C THR A 280 28.16 11.31 -8.87
N TYR A 281 28.05 10.76 -10.07
CA TYR A 281 27.27 9.58 -10.33
C TYR A 281 28.07 8.69 -11.26
N ASN A 282 28.37 7.47 -10.80
CA ASN A 282 29.14 6.50 -11.56
C ASN A 282 28.19 5.45 -12.15
N PRO A 283 27.64 5.67 -13.36
CA PRO A 283 26.72 4.72 -13.95
C PRO A 283 27.40 3.43 -14.39
N PRO A 284 26.62 2.34 -14.56
CA PRO A 284 27.06 1.17 -15.30
C PRO A 284 27.45 1.54 -16.74
N THR A 285 28.56 1.01 -17.24
CA THR A 285 28.98 1.22 -18.63
C THR A 285 28.10 0.42 -19.60
N PRO A 286 28.02 0.81 -20.89
CA PRO A 286 27.18 0.14 -21.89
C PRO A 286 27.44 -1.36 -22.06
N GLY A 287 28.65 -1.84 -21.77
CA GLY A 287 29.05 -3.24 -21.89
C GLY A 287 28.68 -4.13 -20.69
N THR A 288 28.08 -3.57 -19.63
CA THR A 288 27.71 -4.33 -18.43
C THR A 288 26.55 -5.29 -18.69
N THR A 289 26.63 -6.50 -18.15
CA THR A 289 25.50 -7.44 -18.16
C THR A 289 24.34 -6.89 -17.34
N TYR A 290 23.12 -7.40 -17.56
CA TYR A 290 21.95 -6.93 -16.82
C TYR A 290 22.09 -7.14 -15.29
N ILE A 291 22.71 -8.24 -14.86
CA ILE A 291 22.95 -8.53 -13.45
C ILE A 291 23.96 -7.55 -12.84
N GLU A 292 25.07 -7.29 -13.54
CA GLU A 292 26.06 -6.29 -13.10
C GLU A 292 25.43 -4.90 -13.04
N LYS A 293 24.62 -4.56 -14.04
CA LYS A 293 23.88 -3.31 -14.09
C LYS A 293 23.00 -3.11 -12.86
N CYS A 294 22.25 -4.13 -12.46
CA CYS A 294 21.43 -4.07 -11.24
C CYS A 294 22.28 -3.82 -9.99
N LYS A 295 23.43 -4.47 -9.85
CA LYS A 295 24.34 -4.26 -8.70
C LYS A 295 24.94 -2.86 -8.68
N LEU A 296 25.40 -2.39 -9.83
CA LEU A 296 26.04 -1.08 -9.98
C LEU A 296 25.04 0.07 -9.77
N LEU A 297 23.81 -0.04 -10.29
CA LEU A 297 22.76 0.96 -10.06
C LEU A 297 22.36 1.04 -8.57
N ALA A 298 22.30 -0.09 -7.87
CA ALA A 298 22.02 -0.10 -6.43
C ALA A 298 23.13 0.65 -5.66
N SER A 299 24.39 0.39 -5.99
CA SER A 299 25.54 1.09 -5.40
C SER A 299 25.54 2.59 -5.74
N ALA A 300 25.24 2.95 -6.99
CA ALA A 300 25.18 4.34 -7.42
C ALA A 300 24.05 5.10 -6.73
N THR A 301 22.90 4.45 -6.51
CA THR A 301 21.77 5.01 -5.77
C THR A 301 22.14 5.27 -4.30
N ASP A 302 22.76 4.32 -3.61
CA ASP A 302 23.24 4.53 -2.22
C ASP A 302 24.25 5.68 -2.15
N GLY A 303 25.18 5.75 -3.10
CA GLY A 303 26.15 6.84 -3.22
C GLY A 303 25.49 8.21 -3.39
N VAL A 304 24.47 8.32 -4.25
CA VAL A 304 23.70 9.56 -4.43
C VAL A 304 22.94 9.95 -3.16
N LEU A 305 22.33 9.00 -2.46
CA LEU A 305 21.59 9.29 -1.22
C LEU A 305 22.51 9.81 -0.10
N LYS A 306 23.73 9.27 0.01
CA LYS A 306 24.77 9.78 0.92
C LYS A 306 25.21 11.19 0.56
N GLN A 307 25.47 11.45 -0.73
CA GLN A 307 25.84 12.78 -1.22
C GLN A 307 24.71 13.80 -0.99
N TYR A 308 23.46 13.41 -1.24
CA TYR A 308 22.29 14.25 -0.97
C TYR A 308 22.19 14.63 0.51
N ARG A 309 22.44 13.68 1.42
CA ARG A 309 22.45 13.94 2.85
C ARG A 309 23.53 14.96 3.25
N LEU A 310 24.77 14.78 2.77
CA LEU A 310 25.84 15.74 3.03
C LEU A 310 25.52 17.13 2.46
N CYS A 311 24.95 17.18 1.26
CA CYS A 311 24.49 18.43 0.68
C CYS A 311 23.42 19.12 1.53
N PHE A 312 22.54 18.36 2.18
CA PHE A 312 21.54 18.90 3.10
C PHE A 312 22.17 19.42 4.40
N GLU A 313 23.14 18.70 4.95
CA GLU A 313 23.80 19.04 6.22
C GLU A 313 24.77 20.22 6.06
N ASP A 314 25.58 20.23 4.99
CA ASP A 314 26.73 21.14 4.82
C ASP A 314 26.57 22.13 3.65
N GLY A 315 25.49 22.05 2.86
CA GLY A 315 25.27 22.87 1.66
C GLY A 315 26.15 22.51 0.46
N LYS A 316 27.05 21.54 0.61
CA LYS A 316 27.94 21.01 -0.43
C LYS A 316 28.19 19.53 -0.20
N VAL A 317 28.71 18.83 -1.20
CA VAL A 317 29.20 17.46 -1.04
C VAL A 317 30.71 17.51 -0.85
N ASP A 318 31.16 17.31 0.39
CA ASP A 318 32.59 17.17 0.71
C ASP A 318 33.05 15.73 0.49
N ARG A 319 34.08 15.56 -0.34
CA ARG A 319 34.54 14.24 -0.81
C ARG A 319 35.30 13.46 0.23
N GLU A 320 36.18 14.14 0.94
CA GLU A 320 36.98 13.52 2.00
C GLU A 320 36.03 13.03 3.11
N LEU A 321 35.01 13.82 3.45
CA LEU A 321 34.00 13.43 4.41
C LEU A 321 33.13 12.25 3.93
N LEU A 322 32.74 12.24 2.65
CA LEU A 322 31.98 11.13 2.06
C LEU A 322 32.75 9.81 2.15
N GLU A 323 34.06 9.82 1.89
CA GLU A 323 34.93 8.64 1.96
C GLU A 323 35.15 8.15 3.40
N MET A 324 35.14 9.05 4.38
CA MET A 324 35.19 8.70 5.80
C MET A 324 33.85 8.17 6.35
N SER A 325 32.74 8.49 5.68
CA SER A 325 31.40 8.14 6.16
C SER A 325 31.07 6.67 5.92
N SER A 326 31.11 5.87 6.99
CA SER A 326 30.75 4.45 6.98
C SER A 326 29.25 4.19 7.23
N GLY A 327 28.48 5.23 7.53
CA GLY A 327 27.06 5.11 7.89
C GLY A 327 26.19 4.70 6.71
N HIS A 328 25.37 3.67 6.89
CA HIS A 328 24.34 3.32 5.91
C HIS A 328 23.18 4.33 5.96
N VAL A 329 22.75 4.82 4.80
CA VAL A 329 21.63 5.77 4.70
C VAL A 329 20.35 4.99 4.39
N PHE A 330 19.53 4.79 5.42
CA PHE A 330 18.19 4.26 5.21
C PHE A 330 17.33 5.27 4.44
N VAL A 331 16.68 4.84 3.36
CA VAL A 331 15.77 5.67 2.55
C VAL A 331 14.76 6.44 3.41
N ARG A 332 14.21 5.79 4.44
CA ARG A 332 13.26 6.39 5.39
C ARG A 332 13.81 7.58 6.18
N ASN A 333 15.12 7.76 6.25
CA ASN A 333 15.80 8.81 7.02
C ASN A 333 16.40 9.90 6.13
N VAL A 334 16.21 9.84 4.81
CA VAL A 334 16.71 10.87 3.90
C VAL A 334 15.94 12.18 4.18
N PRO A 335 16.65 13.26 4.56
CA PRO A 335 16.03 14.53 4.94
C PRO A 335 15.37 15.20 3.74
N SER A 336 14.56 16.23 3.94
CA SER A 336 14.02 17.03 2.83
C SER A 336 14.36 18.50 3.02
N PHE A 337 14.75 19.16 1.93
CA PHE A 337 14.86 20.63 1.87
C PHE A 337 13.51 21.34 2.00
N ILE A 338 12.41 20.64 1.71
CA ILE A 338 11.06 21.20 1.87
C ILE A 338 10.60 20.89 3.30
N ALA A 339 10.49 21.94 4.11
CA ALA A 339 9.92 21.84 5.44
C ALA A 339 8.49 21.29 5.36
N ASN A 340 8.18 20.30 6.20
CA ASN A 340 6.86 19.66 6.24
C ASN A 340 6.39 19.12 4.88
N LYS A 341 7.31 18.61 4.04
CA LYS A 341 7.02 18.12 2.69
C LYS A 341 5.76 17.25 2.59
N TYR A 342 5.56 16.33 3.54
CA TYR A 342 4.37 15.50 3.61
C TYR A 342 3.64 15.69 4.93
N ALA A 343 2.31 15.75 4.85
CA ALA A 343 1.41 15.63 5.98
C ALA A 343 0.54 14.38 5.86
N TYR A 344 0.16 13.83 7.01
CA TYR A 344 -0.58 12.58 7.18
C TYR A 344 -1.78 12.78 8.09
N ALA A 345 -2.86 12.04 7.84
CA ALA A 345 -3.97 11.89 8.78
C ALA A 345 -3.49 11.27 10.10
N ASN A 346 -3.74 11.95 11.21
CA ASN A 346 -3.20 11.63 12.53
C ASN A 346 -4.28 11.40 13.61
N SER A 347 -5.56 11.59 13.29
CA SER A 347 -6.68 11.32 14.20
C SER A 347 -7.65 10.26 13.65
N ALA A 348 -8.42 9.61 14.52
CA ALA A 348 -9.46 8.66 14.09
C ALA A 348 -10.67 9.42 13.50
N GLU A 349 -10.91 10.62 14.02
CA GLU A 349 -11.94 11.55 13.63
C GLU A 349 -11.74 12.01 12.18
N ILE A 350 -10.54 12.43 11.78
CA ILE A 350 -10.28 12.85 10.39
C ILE A 350 -10.40 11.67 9.41
N ARG A 351 -10.05 10.45 9.84
CA ARG A 351 -10.25 9.23 9.05
C ARG A 351 -11.73 8.94 8.84
N ARG A 352 -12.52 8.97 9.92
CA ARG A 352 -13.99 8.85 9.85
C ARG A 352 -14.59 9.91 8.94
N GLU A 353 -14.12 11.15 9.01
CA GLU A 353 -14.58 12.24 8.16
C GLU A 353 -14.36 11.97 6.67
N MET A 354 -13.16 11.53 6.31
CA MET A 354 -12.85 11.13 4.93
C MET A 354 -13.69 9.92 4.49
N ASP A 355 -13.85 8.91 5.36
CA ASP A 355 -14.65 7.72 5.06
C ASP A 355 -16.12 8.08 4.79
N LEU A 356 -16.74 8.96 5.59
CA LEU A 356 -18.12 9.40 5.38
C LEU A 356 -18.31 10.18 4.07
N LEU A 357 -17.31 10.94 3.64
CA LEU A 357 -17.39 11.78 2.43
C LEU A 357 -17.08 11.01 1.15
N PHE A 358 -16.05 10.15 1.16
CA PHE A 358 -15.43 9.60 -0.05
C PHE A 358 -15.49 8.08 -0.16
N SER A 359 -15.88 7.38 0.90
CA SER A 359 -16.04 5.93 0.81
C SER A 359 -17.24 5.56 -0.05
N ASP A 360 -17.13 4.40 -0.70
CA ASP A 360 -18.20 3.71 -1.43
C ASP A 360 -19.22 3.04 -0.49
N HIS A 361 -19.13 3.26 0.83
CA HIS A 361 -20.07 2.73 1.80
C HIS A 361 -21.43 3.45 1.75
N PHE A 362 -22.49 2.68 1.49
CA PHE A 362 -23.88 3.11 1.27
C PHE A 362 -24.55 3.95 2.38
N ILE A 363 -23.89 4.18 3.53
CA ILE A 363 -24.55 4.81 4.68
C ILE A 363 -25.00 6.25 4.36
N LEU A 364 -24.24 7.03 3.58
CA LEU A 364 -24.61 8.43 3.26
C LEU A 364 -24.78 8.71 1.76
N SER A 365 -24.48 7.75 0.88
CA SER A 365 -24.64 7.91 -0.57
C SER A 365 -26.02 7.46 -1.10
N TYR A 366 -26.90 6.97 -0.21
CA TYR A 366 -28.27 6.57 -0.55
C TYR A 366 -29.30 7.49 0.12
N THR A 367 -30.25 7.97 -0.67
CA THR A 367 -31.50 8.60 -0.19
C THR A 367 -32.68 8.03 -0.99
N GLU A 368 -33.91 8.12 -0.47
CA GLU A 368 -35.09 7.69 -1.25
C GLU A 368 -35.25 8.48 -2.55
N LYS A 369 -34.78 9.73 -2.56
CA LYS A 369 -34.84 10.64 -3.70
C LYS A 369 -33.84 10.30 -4.81
N THR A 370 -32.62 9.89 -4.43
CA THR A 370 -31.51 9.66 -5.37
C THR A 370 -31.23 8.18 -5.63
N GLY A 371 -31.87 7.29 -4.88
CA GLY A 371 -31.58 5.86 -4.94
C GLY A 371 -30.10 5.56 -4.73
N SER A 372 -29.57 4.62 -5.52
CA SER A 372 -28.16 4.22 -5.52
C SER A 372 -27.38 4.80 -6.70
N ASP A 373 -27.83 5.92 -7.27
CA ASP A 373 -27.23 6.50 -8.49
C ASP A 373 -25.86 7.14 -8.22
N TYR A 374 -25.53 7.39 -6.95
CA TYR A 374 -24.29 8.02 -6.50
C TYR A 374 -23.49 7.06 -5.62
N GLN A 375 -22.19 6.94 -5.87
CA GLN A 375 -21.30 6.05 -5.11
C GLN A 375 -20.85 6.65 -3.78
N THR A 376 -20.72 7.98 -3.70
CA THR A 376 -20.21 8.70 -2.51
C THR A 376 -21.10 9.89 -2.17
N LEU A 377 -21.06 10.31 -0.90
CA LEU A 377 -21.77 11.51 -0.45
C LEU A 377 -21.28 12.75 -1.20
N LEU A 378 -19.97 12.89 -1.41
CA LEU A 378 -19.41 14.00 -2.17
C LEU A 378 -20.04 14.09 -3.58
N TYR A 379 -20.07 12.97 -4.31
CA TYR A 379 -20.57 12.97 -5.68
C TYR A 379 -22.06 13.32 -5.74
N MET A 380 -22.85 12.86 -4.76
CA MET A 380 -24.26 13.22 -4.61
C MET A 380 -24.45 14.73 -4.37
N LEU A 381 -23.75 15.30 -3.38
CA LEU A 381 -23.86 16.73 -3.03
C LEU A 381 -23.38 17.68 -4.15
N GLN A 382 -22.50 17.21 -5.04
CA GLN A 382 -22.06 17.98 -6.20
C GLN A 382 -22.98 17.88 -7.41
N SER A 383 -23.84 16.86 -7.45
CA SER A 383 -24.64 16.54 -8.64
C SER A 383 -26.12 16.94 -8.52
N VAL A 384 -26.68 16.88 -7.32
CA VAL A 384 -28.11 17.10 -7.08
C VAL A 384 -28.31 17.95 -5.83
N GLU A 385 -29.38 18.72 -5.80
CA GLU A 385 -29.79 19.43 -4.59
C GLU A 385 -30.40 18.46 -3.58
N VAL A 386 -29.75 18.34 -2.41
CA VAL A 386 -30.16 17.46 -1.33
C VAL A 386 -30.32 18.28 -0.04
N TYR A 387 -31.34 17.94 0.73
CA TYR A 387 -31.70 18.58 2.00
C TYR A 387 -31.51 17.59 3.14
N LYS A 388 -31.39 18.08 4.38
CA LYS A 388 -31.22 17.21 5.56
C LYS A 388 -32.42 16.27 5.76
N GLU A 389 -33.59 16.69 5.32
CA GLU A 389 -34.86 15.96 5.38
C GLU A 389 -34.87 14.75 4.44
N ASP A 390 -34.06 14.77 3.37
CA ASP A 390 -33.94 13.67 2.40
C ASP A 390 -33.23 12.43 3.02
N PHE A 391 -32.56 12.60 4.16
CA PHE A 391 -31.85 11.54 4.89
C PHE A 391 -32.71 10.92 5.99
N ILE A 392 -32.54 9.61 6.22
CA ILE A 392 -33.24 8.89 7.30
C ILE A 392 -32.55 9.08 8.66
N HIS A 393 -33.25 8.81 9.76
CA HIS A 393 -32.82 9.23 11.11
C HIS A 393 -31.38 8.81 11.47
N PHE A 394 -30.97 7.58 11.18
CA PHE A 394 -29.61 7.12 11.51
C PHE A 394 -28.52 7.83 10.69
N GLN A 395 -28.84 8.33 9.48
CA GLN A 395 -27.91 9.07 8.63
C GLN A 395 -27.75 10.52 9.11
N LYS A 396 -28.79 11.08 9.71
CA LYS A 396 -28.79 12.48 10.19
C LYS A 396 -27.73 12.73 11.24
N ASP A 397 -27.41 11.75 12.09
CA ASP A 397 -26.38 11.89 13.12
C ASP A 397 -24.98 12.07 12.50
N GLU A 398 -24.64 11.25 11.50
CA GLU A 398 -23.38 11.38 10.75
C GLU A 398 -23.33 12.68 9.94
N LEU A 399 -24.45 13.08 9.32
CA LEU A 399 -24.54 14.33 8.58
C LEU A 399 -24.39 15.56 9.50
N ASN A 400 -25.03 15.56 10.67
CA ASN A 400 -24.87 16.63 11.66
C ASN A 400 -23.41 16.74 12.11
N TRP A 401 -22.76 15.61 12.34
CA TRP A 401 -21.35 15.58 12.69
C TRP A 401 -20.45 16.15 11.58
N LEU A 402 -20.75 15.90 10.30
CA LEU A 402 -20.04 16.53 9.18
C LEU A 402 -20.29 18.05 9.10
N VAL A 403 -21.47 18.51 9.50
CA VAL A 403 -21.80 19.94 9.59
C VAL A 403 -21.07 20.61 10.75
N GLU A 404 -21.02 19.96 11.92
CA GLU A 404 -20.24 20.44 13.07
C GLU A 404 -18.74 20.56 12.76
N ARG A 405 -18.22 19.70 11.87
CA ARG A 405 -16.83 19.73 11.41
C ARG A 405 -16.59 20.67 10.22
N ASP A 406 -17.60 21.39 9.77
CA ASP A 406 -17.53 22.34 8.66
C ASP A 406 -17.12 21.71 7.32
N SER A 407 -17.29 20.39 7.16
CA SER A 407 -17.10 19.70 5.86
C SER A 407 -18.32 19.81 4.97
N VAL A 408 -19.50 19.82 5.59
CA VAL A 408 -20.78 20.08 4.96
C VAL A 408 -21.38 21.34 5.59
N GLN A 409 -22.02 22.17 4.80
CA GLN A 409 -22.62 23.42 5.22
C GLN A 409 -24.08 23.45 4.78
N ILE A 410 -24.91 24.11 5.58
CA ILE A 410 -26.31 24.37 5.23
C ILE A 410 -26.37 25.78 4.65
N GLY A 411 -26.67 25.89 3.36
CA GLY A 411 -26.79 27.19 2.69
C GLY A 411 -28.13 27.89 2.99
N ASP A 412 -28.30 29.09 2.44
CA ASP A 412 -29.44 29.99 2.72
C ASP A 412 -30.84 29.42 2.41
N SER A 413 -30.92 28.31 1.66
CA SER A 413 -32.16 27.63 1.30
C SER A 413 -32.31 26.25 1.95
N ASP A 414 -31.65 26.01 3.09
CA ASP A 414 -31.52 24.70 3.75
C ASP A 414 -30.84 23.62 2.90
N ARG A 415 -30.25 24.01 1.76
CA ARG A 415 -29.55 23.10 0.85
C ARG A 415 -28.19 22.73 1.42
N LEU A 416 -27.89 21.43 1.43
CA LEU A 416 -26.57 20.93 1.80
C LEU A 416 -25.53 21.29 0.72
N GLN A 417 -24.41 21.83 1.15
CA GLN A 417 -23.28 22.22 0.30
C GLN A 417 -21.99 21.75 0.93
N ILE A 418 -20.94 21.59 0.13
CA ILE A 418 -19.62 21.23 0.66
C ILE A 418 -18.80 22.49 0.97
N ASN A 419 -18.05 22.47 2.06
CA ASN A 419 -16.95 23.40 2.22
C ASN A 419 -15.84 23.00 1.25
N LYS A 420 -15.75 23.69 0.12
CA LYS A 420 -14.83 23.35 -0.97
C LYS A 420 -13.38 23.27 -0.50
N ALA A 421 -12.90 24.22 0.29
CA ALA A 421 -11.50 24.26 0.72
C ALA A 421 -11.14 23.06 1.61
N ARG A 422 -12.01 22.76 2.59
CA ARG A 422 -11.82 21.61 3.48
C ARG A 422 -11.91 20.29 2.71
N VAL A 423 -12.96 20.12 1.90
CA VAL A 423 -13.18 18.89 1.14
C VAL A 423 -12.07 18.64 0.12
N THR A 424 -11.49 19.67 -0.50
CA THR A 424 -10.32 19.52 -1.38
C THR A 424 -9.11 18.91 -0.64
N LEU A 425 -8.80 19.40 0.57
CA LEU A 425 -7.70 18.84 1.37
C LEU A 425 -7.96 17.40 1.80
N LEU A 426 -9.18 17.13 2.29
CA LEU A 426 -9.59 15.80 2.73
C LEU A 426 -9.59 14.81 1.56
N SER A 427 -10.06 15.24 0.39
CA SER A 427 -10.06 14.43 -0.83
C SER A 427 -8.63 14.10 -1.26
N ASP A 428 -7.73 15.09 -1.28
CA ASP A 428 -6.34 14.87 -1.64
C ASP A 428 -5.65 13.88 -0.65
N MET A 429 -5.91 14.04 0.64
CA MET A 429 -5.42 13.13 1.68
C MET A 429 -5.96 11.70 1.51
N TYR A 430 -7.26 11.54 1.25
CA TYR A 430 -7.91 10.24 1.12
C TYR A 430 -7.40 9.47 -0.10
N TYR A 431 -7.35 10.12 -1.26
CA TYR A 431 -6.95 9.44 -2.50
C TYR A 431 -5.44 9.18 -2.59
N HIS A 432 -4.60 9.99 -1.93
CA HIS A 432 -3.13 9.88 -2.07
C HIS A 432 -2.38 9.41 -0.80
N GLU A 433 -3.11 9.16 0.31
CA GLU A 433 -2.61 8.87 1.68
C GLU A 433 -1.80 10.02 2.34
N VAL A 434 -1.33 10.98 1.55
CA VAL A 434 -0.52 12.13 1.97
C VAL A 434 -0.85 13.36 1.15
N ILE A 435 -0.72 14.52 1.77
CA ILE A 435 -0.75 15.81 1.07
C ILE A 435 0.62 16.48 1.14
N CYS A 436 0.87 17.44 0.25
CA CYS A 436 2.07 18.28 0.25
C CYS A 436 1.73 19.71 0.71
N PRO A 437 1.86 20.05 2.01
CA PRO A 437 1.44 21.34 2.58
C PRO A 437 1.95 22.59 1.88
N SER A 438 3.13 22.51 1.25
CA SER A 438 3.78 23.64 0.57
C SER A 438 3.08 24.08 -0.71
N TYR A 439 2.16 23.27 -1.26
CA TYR A 439 1.45 23.56 -2.52
C TYR A 439 0.06 24.17 -2.30
N TYR A 440 -0.35 24.38 -1.05
CA TYR A 440 -1.66 24.92 -0.71
C TYR A 440 -1.58 26.40 -0.32
N ASP A 441 -2.47 27.21 -0.88
CA ASP A 441 -2.62 28.64 -0.62
C ASP A 441 -4.07 29.02 -0.25
N GLY A 442 -4.30 30.30 0.01
CA GLY A 442 -5.63 30.88 0.25
C GLY A 442 -6.46 30.15 1.33
N ALA A 443 -7.71 29.85 1.00
CA ALA A 443 -8.65 29.20 1.90
C ALA A 443 -8.22 27.76 2.28
N CYS A 444 -7.58 27.03 1.37
CA CYS A 444 -7.03 25.70 1.67
C CYS A 444 -5.91 25.79 2.69
N ARG A 445 -5.05 26.82 2.62
CA ARG A 445 -3.99 27.01 3.60
C ARG A 445 -4.53 27.27 5.01
N GLN A 446 -5.58 28.07 5.14
CA GLN A 446 -6.22 28.35 6.43
C GLN A 446 -6.85 27.08 7.04
N GLN A 447 -7.56 26.29 6.24
CA GLN A 447 -8.12 25.01 6.67
C GLN A 447 -7.02 24.02 7.07
N LEU A 448 -5.91 23.99 6.33
CA LEU A 448 -4.77 23.15 6.64
C LEU A 448 -4.11 23.51 7.98
N GLU A 449 -3.97 24.80 8.27
CA GLU A 449 -3.44 25.28 9.56
C GLU A 449 -4.35 24.87 10.73
N SER A 450 -5.67 25.03 10.57
CA SER A 450 -6.64 24.53 11.55
C SER A 450 -6.50 23.02 11.80
N LEU A 451 -6.32 22.20 10.75
CA LEU A 451 -6.12 20.75 10.89
C LEU A 451 -4.81 20.38 11.60
N PHE A 452 -3.77 21.20 11.50
CA PHE A 452 -2.55 21.03 12.28
C PHE A 452 -2.74 21.43 13.75
N GLU A 453 -3.48 22.51 14.02
CA GLU A 453 -3.79 22.97 15.37
C GLU A 453 -4.63 21.94 16.15
N THR A 454 -5.61 21.33 15.49
CA THR A 454 -6.43 20.25 16.09
C THR A 454 -5.69 18.92 16.20
N LYS A 455 -4.45 18.83 15.67
CA LYS A 455 -3.65 17.60 15.55
C LYS A 455 -4.31 16.51 14.71
N ASP A 456 -5.30 16.89 13.89
CA ASP A 456 -5.90 16.00 12.91
C ASP A 456 -4.88 15.60 11.85
N TYR A 457 -3.97 16.52 11.48
CA TYR A 457 -2.82 16.24 10.63
C TYR A 457 -1.48 16.33 11.37
N ALA A 458 -0.51 15.54 10.93
CA ALA A 458 0.87 15.58 11.39
C ALA A 458 1.86 15.59 10.22
N THR A 459 2.93 16.35 10.34
CA THR A 459 3.96 16.48 9.31
C THR A 459 5.13 15.54 9.56
N ARG A 460 5.85 15.18 8.48
CA ARG A 460 7.17 14.56 8.57
C ARG A 460 8.15 15.26 7.63
N VAL A 461 9.35 15.55 8.14
CA VAL A 461 10.43 16.16 7.36
C VAL A 461 11.29 15.05 6.73
N ARG A 462 10.79 14.44 5.66
CA ARG A 462 11.46 13.34 4.95
C ARG A 462 11.29 13.49 3.44
N CYS A 463 12.32 13.15 2.67
CA CYS A 463 12.26 13.25 1.20
C CYS A 463 11.24 12.29 0.60
N PHE A 464 11.16 11.09 1.16
CA PHE A 464 10.26 10.03 0.73
C PHE A 464 9.08 9.91 1.67
N ARG A 465 7.87 9.74 1.09
CA ARG A 465 6.67 9.46 1.87
C ARG A 465 6.85 8.13 2.62
N ASN A 466 6.45 8.10 3.87
CA ASN A 466 6.41 6.86 4.64
C ASN A 466 5.08 6.15 4.42
N ARG A 467 5.13 4.83 4.19
CA ARG A 467 3.97 3.94 4.22
C ARG A 467 4.14 2.99 5.41
N SER A 468 4.23 3.54 6.62
CA SER A 468 4.16 2.73 7.84
C SER A 468 2.70 2.71 8.29
N ARG A 469 2.11 1.52 8.34
CA ARG A 469 0.74 1.29 8.85
C ARG A 469 0.60 1.48 10.36
N THR A 470 1.71 1.70 11.05
CA THR A 470 1.76 2.01 12.47
C THR A 470 2.17 3.47 12.63
N ILE A 471 1.19 4.31 13.00
CA ILE A 471 1.44 5.51 13.80
C ILE A 471 1.50 5.07 15.24
#